data_AF-A0A419HA14-F1
#
_entry.id   AF-A0A419HA14-F1
#
_cell.length_a   1.000
_cell.length_b   1.000
_cell.length_c   1.000
_cell.angle_alpha   90.00
_cell.angle_beta   90.00
_cell.angle_gamma   90.00
#
_symmetry.space_group_name_H-M   'P 1'
#
loop_
_entity.id
_entity.type
_entity.pdbx_description
1 polymer ?
#
loop_
_entity_poly.entity_id
_entity_poly.type
_entity_poly.pdbx_seq_one_letter_code
_entity_poly.pdbx_strand_id
1 'polypeptide(L)'
;MTSREQASTDPADTRHLHAGDRITMGEFAAHLDAAGVWLRQLAVAGERPDVPVELEDMLARIDRLAQDLKEMAGTAAEVDNTITDERPLAPGFRDEPWGAAAFGADPDRTRYGKTLSTVLTYRQILSLARSDTPWAAEQARPGISYLAGLEGLPDLDRWESKRGTARRAAERESRITAQVLRESCDSCGAAAGKNCSTRTGRLTEAAHQPRRKAAVATIEAQEAAGTPE
;
A
#
# COMPACT_ATOMS: atom_id res chain seq x y z
N MET A 1 -28.85 -0.40 4.31
CA MET A 1 -27.47 -0.16 3.82
C MET A 1 -27.58 0.64 2.53
N THR A 2 -27.21 1.91 2.55
CA THR A 2 -27.09 2.72 1.34
C THR A 2 -25.82 2.30 0.61
N SER A 3 -25.97 1.68 -0.57
CA SER A 3 -24.86 1.42 -1.48
C SER A 3 -24.21 2.76 -1.86
N ARG A 4 -22.90 2.91 -1.64
CA ARG A 4 -22.15 4.09 -2.10
C ARG A 4 -21.76 3.83 -3.57
N GLU A 5 -22.44 4.48 -4.50
CA GLU A 5 -22.12 4.37 -5.93
C GLU A 5 -20.75 4.97 -6.24
N GLN A 6 -20.06 4.39 -7.22
CA GLN A 6 -18.82 4.96 -7.73
C GLN A 6 -19.14 6.25 -8.52
N ALA A 7 -18.92 7.41 -7.90
CA ALA A 7 -19.19 8.72 -8.51
C ALA A 7 -17.97 9.37 -9.17
N SER A 8 -16.78 8.76 -9.05
CA SER A 8 -15.51 9.31 -9.52
C SER A 8 -14.67 8.24 -10.24
N THR A 9 -13.89 8.68 -11.23
CA THR A 9 -12.84 7.89 -11.88
C THR A 9 -11.44 8.22 -11.34
N ASP A 10 -11.34 9.10 -10.34
CA ASP A 10 -10.08 9.35 -9.63
C ASP A 10 -9.68 8.11 -8.83
N PRO A 11 -8.52 7.48 -9.10
CA PRO A 11 -8.07 6.31 -8.36
C PRO A 11 -7.80 6.58 -6.87
N ALA A 12 -7.72 7.84 -6.44
CA ALA A 12 -7.62 8.22 -5.03
C ALA A 12 -8.97 8.27 -4.30
N ASP A 13 -10.12 8.34 -5.00
CA ASP A 13 -11.44 8.36 -4.37
C ASP A 13 -11.95 6.94 -4.08
N THR A 14 -11.46 6.37 -2.99
CA THR A 14 -11.75 4.98 -2.60
C THR A 14 -12.94 4.83 -1.64
N ARG A 15 -13.65 5.91 -1.30
CA ARG A 15 -14.70 5.92 -0.25
C ARG A 15 -15.87 4.95 -0.51
N HIS A 16 -16.06 4.58 -1.77
CA HIS A 16 -17.07 3.61 -2.20
C HIS A 16 -16.64 2.15 -1.99
N LEU A 17 -15.36 1.91 -1.70
CA LEU A 17 -14.77 0.57 -1.50
C LEU A 17 -14.70 0.13 -0.03
N HIS A 18 -15.17 0.96 0.91
CA HIS A 18 -15.14 0.64 2.34
C HIS A 18 -16.26 1.35 3.10
N ALA A 19 -16.84 0.66 4.10
CA ALA A 19 -17.89 1.21 4.94
C ALA A 19 -17.34 2.15 6.03
N GLY A 20 -16.23 1.75 6.67
CA GLY A 20 -15.55 2.48 7.74
C GLY A 20 -14.50 3.48 7.25
N ASP A 21 -13.56 3.85 8.11
CA ASP A 21 -12.47 4.78 7.76
C ASP A 21 -11.39 4.14 6.89
N ARG A 22 -11.25 2.81 7.00
CA ARG A 22 -10.30 1.99 6.25
C ARG A 22 -11.01 0.77 5.69
N ILE A 23 -10.52 0.28 4.56
CA ILE A 23 -10.96 -0.99 4.00
C ILE A 23 -10.55 -2.16 4.89
N THR A 24 -11.49 -3.05 5.17
CA THR A 24 -11.24 -4.33 5.85
C THR A 24 -10.70 -5.37 4.86
N MET A 25 -10.10 -6.46 5.36
CA MET A 25 -9.61 -7.52 4.48
C MET A 25 -10.77 -8.27 3.82
N GLY A 26 -11.88 -8.48 4.54
CA GLY A 26 -13.13 -9.00 3.97
C GLY A 26 -13.70 -8.14 2.84
N GLU A 27 -13.76 -6.80 3.01
CA GLU A 27 -14.18 -5.89 1.92
C GLU A 27 -13.22 -5.97 0.72
N PHE A 28 -11.91 -6.01 0.97
CA PHE A 28 -10.91 -6.15 -0.08
C PHE A 28 -11.07 -7.45 -0.87
N ALA A 29 -11.28 -8.59 -0.19
CA ALA A 29 -11.55 -9.87 -0.81
C ALA A 29 -12.84 -9.83 -1.66
N ALA A 30 -13.91 -9.26 -1.11
CA ALA A 30 -15.20 -9.13 -1.81
C ALA A 30 -15.07 -8.28 -3.09
N HIS A 31 -14.32 -7.17 -3.04
CA HIS A 31 -14.10 -6.32 -4.21
C HIS A 31 -13.24 -6.99 -5.29
N LEU A 32 -12.23 -7.78 -4.89
CA LEU A 32 -11.43 -8.56 -5.83
C LEU A 32 -12.27 -9.63 -6.55
N ASP A 33 -13.11 -10.36 -5.81
CA ASP A 33 -14.00 -11.37 -6.38
C ASP A 33 -15.03 -10.74 -7.33
N ALA A 34 -15.67 -9.65 -6.91
CA ALA A 34 -16.62 -8.91 -7.73
C ALA A 34 -15.98 -8.39 -9.04
N ALA A 35 -14.75 -7.85 -8.97
CA ALA A 35 -14.02 -7.44 -10.16
C ALA A 35 -13.72 -8.62 -11.10
N GLY A 36 -13.36 -9.78 -10.54
CA GLY A 36 -13.19 -11.02 -11.32
C GLY A 36 -14.47 -11.46 -12.02
N VAL A 37 -15.63 -11.38 -11.35
CA VAL A 37 -16.94 -11.67 -11.94
C VAL A 37 -17.25 -10.71 -13.09
N TRP A 38 -17.04 -9.41 -12.90
CA TRP A 38 -17.27 -8.42 -13.95
C TRP A 38 -16.38 -8.63 -15.19
N LEU A 39 -15.11 -9.02 -15.01
CA LEU A 39 -14.24 -9.36 -16.13
C LEU A 39 -14.77 -10.58 -16.91
N ARG A 40 -15.25 -11.63 -16.24
CA ARG A 40 -15.88 -12.78 -16.93
C ARG A 40 -17.15 -12.38 -17.65
N GLN A 41 -17.99 -11.55 -17.04
CA GLN A 41 -19.19 -11.02 -17.68
C GLN A 41 -18.84 -10.21 -18.93
N LEU A 42 -17.77 -9.42 -18.88
CA LEU A 42 -17.25 -8.68 -20.02
C LEU A 42 -16.74 -9.62 -21.12
N ALA A 43 -16.03 -10.69 -20.76
CA ALA A 43 -15.57 -11.69 -21.73
C ALA A 43 -16.75 -12.35 -22.47
N VAL A 44 -17.77 -12.80 -21.72
CA VAL A 44 -19.01 -13.39 -22.28
C VAL A 44 -19.75 -12.40 -23.17
N ALA A 45 -19.87 -11.12 -22.77
CA ALA A 45 -20.47 -10.10 -23.62
C ALA A 45 -19.67 -9.86 -24.90
N GLY A 46 -18.35 -9.98 -24.82
CA GLY A 46 -17.42 -9.84 -25.95
C GLY A 46 -17.45 -10.98 -26.96
N GLU A 47 -18.07 -12.13 -26.65
CA GLU A 47 -18.24 -13.25 -27.60
C GLU A 47 -19.17 -12.88 -28.77
N ARG A 48 -19.99 -11.84 -28.62
CA ARG A 48 -20.97 -11.40 -29.62
C ARG A 48 -20.92 -9.88 -29.80
N PRO A 49 -19.82 -9.35 -30.37
CA PRO A 49 -19.73 -7.91 -30.61
C PRO A 49 -20.74 -7.48 -31.68
N ASP A 50 -21.24 -6.24 -31.58
CA ASP A 50 -22.16 -5.65 -32.55
C ASP A 50 -21.53 -5.56 -33.95
N VAL A 51 -20.21 -5.32 -34.00
CA VAL A 51 -19.40 -5.42 -35.22
C VAL A 51 -18.63 -6.75 -35.21
N PRO A 52 -18.79 -7.63 -36.22
CA PRO A 52 -18.10 -8.93 -36.27
C PRO A 52 -16.57 -8.77 -36.36
N VAL A 53 -15.91 -8.85 -35.21
CA VAL A 53 -14.44 -8.82 -35.07
C VAL A 53 -14.03 -10.01 -34.22
N GLU A 54 -12.96 -10.69 -34.63
CA GLU A 54 -12.38 -11.78 -33.85
C GLU A 54 -11.66 -11.22 -32.62
N LEU A 55 -12.05 -11.69 -31.43
CA LEU A 55 -11.59 -11.20 -30.13
C LEU A 55 -10.99 -12.30 -29.26
N GLU A 56 -10.86 -13.55 -29.73
CA GLU A 56 -10.41 -14.72 -28.97
C GLU A 56 -9.23 -14.43 -28.01
N ASP A 57 -8.13 -13.88 -28.52
CA ASP A 57 -6.93 -13.56 -27.73
C ASP A 57 -7.21 -12.55 -26.59
N MET A 58 -8.08 -11.58 -26.86
CA MET A 58 -8.48 -10.56 -25.89
C MET A 58 -9.37 -11.16 -24.81
N LEU A 59 -10.38 -11.95 -25.19
CA LEU A 59 -11.28 -12.62 -24.25
C LEU A 59 -10.52 -13.60 -23.36
N ALA A 60 -9.62 -14.41 -23.93
CA ALA A 60 -8.77 -15.32 -23.18
C ALA A 60 -7.84 -14.60 -22.19
N ARG A 61 -7.38 -13.38 -22.53
CA ARG A 61 -6.61 -12.54 -21.58
C ARG A 61 -7.48 -12.01 -20.45
N ILE A 62 -8.72 -11.59 -20.74
CA ILE A 62 -9.68 -11.12 -19.74
C ILE A 62 -10.00 -12.24 -18.75
N ASP A 63 -10.22 -13.47 -19.23
CA ASP A 63 -10.48 -14.64 -18.36
C ASP A 63 -9.30 -14.97 -17.44
N ARG A 64 -8.06 -14.87 -17.93
CA ARG A 64 -6.87 -15.05 -17.09
C ARG A 64 -6.80 -14.00 -15.98
N LEU A 65 -7.04 -12.73 -16.31
CA LEU A 65 -7.08 -11.66 -15.31
C LEU A 65 -8.19 -11.88 -14.28
N ALA A 66 -9.35 -12.37 -14.71
CA ALA A 66 -10.45 -12.72 -13.81
C ALA A 66 -10.09 -13.88 -12.86
N GLN A 67 -9.34 -14.86 -13.35
CA GLN A 67 -8.85 -15.97 -12.54
C GLN A 67 -7.80 -15.50 -11.51
N ASP A 68 -6.85 -14.66 -11.91
CA ASP A 68 -5.86 -14.06 -11.01
C ASP A 68 -6.54 -13.26 -9.88
N LEU A 69 -7.57 -12.48 -10.20
CA LEU A 69 -8.36 -11.74 -9.21
C LEU A 69 -9.06 -12.66 -8.21
N LYS A 70 -9.64 -13.77 -8.69
CA LYS A 70 -10.28 -14.77 -7.83
C LYS A 70 -9.29 -15.43 -6.87
N GLU A 71 -8.08 -15.75 -7.33
CA GLU A 71 -7.02 -16.32 -6.49
C GLU A 71 -6.53 -15.33 -5.43
N MET A 72 -6.39 -14.05 -5.81
CA MET A 72 -6.09 -12.98 -4.86
C MET A 72 -7.21 -12.78 -3.84
N ALA A 73 -8.48 -12.85 -4.27
CA ALA A 73 -9.64 -12.78 -3.38
C ALA A 73 -9.64 -13.91 -2.35
N GLY A 74 -9.39 -15.16 -2.79
CA GLY A 74 -9.27 -16.30 -1.90
C GLY A 74 -8.13 -16.16 -0.88
N THR A 75 -6.99 -15.61 -1.31
CA THR A 75 -5.86 -15.32 -0.40
C THR A 75 -6.23 -14.26 0.63
N ALA A 76 -6.90 -13.18 0.23
CA ALA A 76 -7.36 -12.12 1.13
C ALA A 76 -8.39 -12.66 2.13
N ALA A 77 -9.34 -13.48 1.68
CA ALA A 77 -10.33 -14.11 2.55
C ALA A 77 -9.69 -15.03 3.59
N GLU A 78 -8.68 -15.84 3.23
CA GLU A 78 -7.98 -16.69 4.19
C GLU A 78 -7.24 -15.88 5.27
N VAL A 79 -6.67 -14.73 4.89
CA VAL A 79 -6.05 -13.81 5.84
C VAL A 79 -7.08 -13.16 6.75
N ASP A 80 -8.23 -12.75 6.19
CA ASP A 80 -9.34 -12.21 6.98
C ASP A 80 -9.84 -13.23 8.00
N ASN A 81 -10.13 -14.47 7.57
CA ASN A 81 -10.54 -15.55 8.46
C ASN A 81 -9.49 -15.80 9.55
N THR A 82 -8.20 -15.82 9.20
CA THR A 82 -7.11 -15.98 10.18
C THR A 82 -7.13 -14.91 11.26
N ILE A 83 -7.40 -13.66 10.89
CA ILE A 83 -7.44 -12.51 11.81
C ILE A 83 -8.75 -12.52 12.62
N THR A 84 -9.89 -12.67 11.95
CA THR A 84 -11.24 -12.57 12.53
C THR A 84 -11.58 -13.75 13.43
N ASP A 85 -11.20 -14.98 13.07
CA ASP A 85 -11.42 -16.16 13.91
C ASP A 85 -10.41 -16.24 15.06
N GLU A 86 -9.51 -15.25 15.18
CA GLU A 86 -8.36 -15.28 16.08
C GLU A 86 -7.68 -16.65 15.98
N ARG A 87 -7.17 -17.01 14.79
CA ARG A 87 -6.37 -18.23 14.67
C ARG A 87 -5.00 -18.01 15.33
N PRO A 88 -4.45 -19.02 16.01
CA PRO A 88 -3.18 -18.85 16.69
C PRO A 88 -2.08 -18.81 15.64
N LEU A 89 -1.29 -17.75 15.64
CA LEU A 89 -0.06 -17.67 14.87
C LEU A 89 1.07 -18.23 15.71
N ALA A 90 2.02 -18.90 15.05
CA ALA A 90 3.24 -19.31 15.73
C ALA A 90 3.91 -18.09 16.42
N PRO A 91 4.49 -18.26 17.62
CA PRO A 91 5.00 -17.15 18.44
C PRO A 91 6.20 -16.41 17.85
N GLY A 92 6.70 -16.92 16.72
CA GLY A 92 7.88 -16.45 16.04
C GLY A 92 8.02 -17.16 14.71
N PHE A 93 8.87 -16.61 13.86
CA PHE A 93 9.59 -17.45 12.91
C PHE A 93 10.51 -18.38 13.72
N ARG A 94 11.06 -19.41 13.07
CA ARG A 94 11.77 -20.55 13.69
C ARG A 94 12.48 -20.24 15.03
N ASP A 95 13.26 -19.16 15.09
CA ASP A 95 13.96 -18.69 16.31
C ASP A 95 13.82 -17.17 16.56
N GLU A 96 12.87 -16.50 15.91
CA GLU A 96 12.75 -15.04 15.92
C GLU A 96 11.33 -14.61 16.32
N PRO A 97 11.16 -13.84 17.41
CA PRO A 97 9.85 -13.35 17.81
C PRO A 97 9.30 -12.38 16.75
N TRP A 98 7.99 -12.15 16.77
CA TRP A 98 7.36 -11.12 15.95
C TRP A 98 6.45 -10.20 16.79
N GLY A 99 6.06 -9.07 16.21
CA GLY A 99 5.10 -8.16 16.83
C GLY A 99 5.65 -7.44 18.06
N ALA A 100 4.80 -7.22 19.06
CA ALA A 100 5.14 -6.51 20.29
C ALA A 100 6.29 -7.17 21.08
N ALA A 101 6.34 -8.50 21.10
CA ALA A 101 7.43 -9.23 21.74
C ALA A 101 8.79 -8.95 21.07
N ALA A 102 8.82 -8.88 19.74
CA ALA A 102 10.02 -8.50 18.99
C ALA A 102 10.40 -7.04 19.20
N PHE A 103 9.39 -6.15 19.21
CA PHE A 103 9.60 -4.71 19.42
C PHE A 103 10.12 -4.40 20.82
N GLY A 104 9.55 -4.99 21.87
CA GLY A 104 10.00 -4.79 23.25
C GLY A 104 11.41 -5.32 23.51
N ALA A 105 11.83 -6.38 22.82
CA ALA A 105 13.17 -6.94 22.92
C ALA A 105 14.23 -6.18 22.09
N ASP A 106 13.82 -5.41 21.08
CA ASP A 106 14.70 -4.62 20.21
C ASP A 106 14.01 -3.30 19.78
N PRO A 107 13.84 -2.34 20.71
CA PRO A 107 13.12 -1.10 20.44
C PRO A 107 13.76 -0.28 19.31
N ASP A 108 15.08 -0.36 19.19
CA ASP A 108 15.89 0.33 18.16
C ASP A 108 15.86 -0.38 16.79
N ARG A 109 15.21 -1.54 16.69
CA ARG A 109 15.05 -2.34 15.47
C ARG A 109 16.37 -2.77 14.83
N THR A 110 17.40 -3.00 15.65
CA THR A 110 18.78 -3.32 15.23
C THR A 110 19.04 -4.80 15.00
N ARG A 111 18.35 -5.68 15.74
CA ARG A 111 18.55 -7.13 15.80
C ARG A 111 17.53 -7.88 14.95
N TYR A 112 16.25 -7.53 15.04
CA TYR A 112 15.17 -8.18 14.29
C TYR A 112 14.73 -7.37 13.06
N GLY A 113 15.41 -6.23 12.82
CA GLY A 113 15.16 -5.32 11.72
C GLY A 113 13.75 -4.72 11.73
N LYS A 114 13.45 -3.90 10.71
CA LYS A 114 12.10 -3.38 10.47
C LYS A 114 11.10 -4.48 10.03
N THR A 115 11.56 -5.67 9.67
CA THR A 115 10.69 -6.68 9.03
C THR A 115 9.87 -7.50 10.03
N LEU A 116 10.36 -7.70 11.25
CA LEU A 116 9.73 -8.57 12.26
C LEU A 116 9.21 -7.80 13.50
N SER A 117 9.65 -6.55 13.67
CA SER A 117 9.13 -5.58 14.66
C SER A 117 7.98 -4.71 14.13
N THR A 118 7.36 -5.08 13.00
CA THR A 118 6.30 -4.30 12.34
C THR A 118 5.13 -5.19 11.91
N VAL A 119 4.07 -4.54 11.42
CA VAL A 119 2.88 -5.17 10.81
C VAL A 119 3.31 -6.19 9.75
N LEU A 120 2.94 -7.46 9.98
CA LEU A 120 3.27 -8.57 9.08
C LEU A 120 2.63 -8.39 7.70
N THR A 121 3.32 -8.89 6.67
CA THR A 121 2.72 -9.09 5.35
C THR A 121 1.72 -10.25 5.35
N TYR A 122 0.79 -10.26 4.40
CA TYR A 122 -0.17 -11.35 4.25
C TYR A 122 0.50 -12.74 4.16
N ARG A 123 1.64 -12.84 3.46
CA ARG A 123 2.41 -14.09 3.35
C ARG A 123 2.97 -14.56 4.69
N GLN A 124 3.41 -13.61 5.52
CA GLN A 124 3.92 -13.92 6.85
C GLN A 124 2.78 -14.40 7.76
N ILE A 125 1.60 -13.76 7.71
CA ILE A 125 0.42 -14.20 8.45
C ILE A 125 0.09 -15.66 8.07
N LEU A 126 -0.06 -15.96 6.77
CA LEU A 126 -0.38 -17.31 6.31
C LEU A 126 0.71 -18.34 6.66
N SER A 127 2.00 -17.96 6.63
CA SER A 127 3.12 -18.84 6.99
C SER A 127 3.15 -19.19 8.49
N LEU A 128 2.67 -18.28 9.34
CA LEU A 128 2.57 -18.47 10.79
C LEU A 128 1.25 -19.12 11.20
N ALA A 129 0.19 -19.01 10.39
CA ALA A 129 -1.14 -19.58 10.61
C ALA A 129 -1.20 -21.08 10.27
N ARG A 130 -0.39 -21.89 10.95
CA ARG A 130 -0.30 -23.33 10.66
C ARG A 130 -1.40 -24.10 11.40
N SER A 131 -1.94 -25.13 10.77
CA SER A 131 -2.98 -25.98 11.34
C SER A 131 -2.56 -26.72 12.60
N ASP A 132 -1.25 -26.90 12.81
CA ASP A 132 -0.65 -27.57 13.95
C ASP A 132 -0.21 -26.62 15.07
N THR A 133 -0.45 -25.30 14.94
CA THR A 133 -0.08 -24.33 15.97
C THR A 133 -1.11 -24.38 17.11
N PRO A 134 -0.74 -24.80 18.33
CA PRO A 134 -1.69 -24.92 19.43
C PRO A 134 -2.00 -23.55 20.07
N TRP A 135 -3.28 -23.34 20.41
CA TRP A 135 -3.72 -22.30 21.34
C TRP A 135 -3.23 -22.62 22.76
N ALA A 136 -2.84 -21.60 23.52
CA ALA A 136 -2.13 -21.71 24.78
C ALA A 136 -2.85 -22.50 25.89
N ALA A 137 -2.37 -23.69 26.22
CA ALA A 137 -2.40 -24.23 27.59
C ALA A 137 -1.31 -25.30 27.84
N GLU A 138 -0.90 -26.04 26.80
CA GLU A 138 -0.15 -27.29 26.98
C GLU A 138 1.34 -27.24 26.57
N GLN A 139 1.88 -26.09 26.15
CA GLN A 139 3.26 -26.00 25.65
C GLN A 139 4.02 -24.76 26.12
N ALA A 140 5.36 -24.89 26.19
CA ALA A 140 6.27 -23.84 26.65
C ALA A 140 6.35 -22.60 25.73
N ARG A 141 5.81 -22.67 24.51
CA ARG A 141 5.77 -21.56 23.53
C ARG A 141 4.41 -21.52 22.81
N PRO A 142 3.36 -21.01 23.46
CA PRO A 142 2.03 -20.95 22.86
C PRO A 142 1.97 -19.99 21.67
N GLY A 143 1.09 -20.27 20.70
CA GLY A 143 0.74 -19.29 19.66
C GLY A 143 -0.05 -18.11 20.21
N ILE A 144 -0.10 -17.01 19.46
CA ILE A 144 -0.88 -15.80 19.77
C ILE A 144 -1.69 -15.37 18.55
N SER A 145 -2.86 -14.76 18.73
CA SER A 145 -3.61 -14.19 17.60
C SER A 145 -2.85 -13.03 16.96
N TYR A 146 -3.16 -12.74 15.70
CA TYR A 146 -2.51 -11.64 14.99
C TYR A 146 -2.70 -10.30 15.71
N LEU A 147 -3.93 -10.01 16.14
CA LEU A 147 -4.29 -8.76 16.81
C LEU A 147 -3.60 -8.63 18.18
N ALA A 148 -3.52 -9.71 18.95
CA ALA A 148 -2.76 -9.72 20.21
C ALA A 148 -1.27 -9.43 19.99
N GLY A 149 -0.67 -9.95 18.91
CA GLY A 149 0.72 -9.65 18.58
C GLY A 149 0.99 -8.21 18.15
N LEU A 150 -0.04 -7.42 17.82
CA LEU A 150 0.08 -6.00 17.53
C LEU A 150 0.02 -5.12 18.79
N GLU A 151 -0.47 -5.65 19.92
CA GLU A 151 -0.69 -4.88 21.15
C GLU A 151 0.62 -4.25 21.66
N GLY A 152 0.66 -2.91 21.80
CA GLY A 152 1.85 -2.20 22.28
C GLY A 152 2.85 -1.79 21.19
N LEU A 153 2.59 -2.10 19.91
CA LEU A 153 3.31 -1.46 18.81
C LEU A 153 2.90 0.02 18.68
N PRO A 154 3.85 0.96 18.60
CA PRO A 154 3.54 2.38 18.46
C PRO A 154 3.04 2.72 17.05
N ASP A 155 2.28 3.82 16.94
CA ASP A 155 1.83 4.44 15.69
C ASP A 155 1.02 3.55 14.74
N LEU A 156 0.33 2.52 15.25
CA LEU A 156 -0.54 1.65 14.43
C LEU A 156 -1.72 2.40 13.82
N ASP A 157 -2.26 3.39 14.54
CA ASP A 157 -3.29 4.31 14.06
C ASP A 157 -2.81 5.14 12.86
N ARG A 158 -1.51 5.44 12.79
CA ARG A 158 -0.88 6.19 11.67
C ARG A 158 -0.23 5.28 10.63
N TRP A 159 -0.24 3.97 10.85
CA TRP A 159 0.43 3.02 9.98
C TRP A 159 -0.13 3.08 8.56
N GLU A 160 0.78 3.01 7.58
CA GLU A 160 0.44 2.93 6.16
C GLU A 160 1.31 1.86 5.49
N SER A 161 0.74 1.18 4.49
CA SER A 161 1.48 0.25 3.65
C SER A 161 2.68 0.93 2.98
N LYS A 162 3.72 0.13 2.65
CA LYS A 162 4.88 0.60 1.88
C LYS A 162 4.50 1.26 0.56
N ARG A 163 3.42 0.77 -0.09
CA ARG A 163 2.88 1.34 -1.33
C ARG A 163 2.33 2.75 -1.10
N GLY A 164 1.57 2.96 -0.02
CA GLY A 164 1.05 4.28 0.34
C GLY A 164 2.17 5.26 0.61
N THR A 165 3.18 4.85 1.40
CA THR A 165 4.34 5.70 1.73
C THR A 165 5.09 6.11 0.46
N ALA A 166 5.32 5.16 -0.45
CA ALA A 166 5.97 5.43 -1.73
C ALA A 166 5.16 6.39 -2.61
N ARG A 167 3.82 6.24 -2.65
CA ARG A 167 2.93 7.16 -3.37
C ARG A 167 3.02 8.58 -2.81
N ARG A 168 2.90 8.77 -1.49
CA ARG A 168 3.05 10.09 -0.86
C ARG A 168 4.42 10.70 -1.12
N ALA A 169 5.47 9.90 -1.08
CA ALA A 169 6.82 10.35 -1.43
C ALA A 169 6.91 10.80 -2.89
N ALA A 170 6.30 10.08 -3.82
CA ALA A 170 6.25 10.46 -5.24
C ALA A 170 5.43 11.74 -5.47
N GLU A 171 4.29 11.89 -4.81
CA GLU A 171 3.47 13.11 -4.85
C GLU A 171 4.24 14.31 -4.28
N ARG A 172 4.98 14.10 -3.19
CA ARG A 172 5.88 15.12 -2.62
C ARG A 172 6.98 15.49 -3.61
N GLU A 173 7.66 14.53 -4.23
CA GLU A 173 8.71 14.81 -5.22
C GLU A 173 8.16 15.54 -6.46
N SER A 174 6.95 15.20 -6.89
CA SER A 174 6.25 15.92 -7.96
C SER A 174 6.00 17.38 -7.59
N ARG A 175 5.50 17.64 -6.38
CA ARG A 175 5.33 19.01 -5.85
C ARG A 175 6.65 19.76 -5.74
N ILE A 176 7.71 19.11 -5.26
CA ILE A 176 9.06 19.71 -5.19
C ILE A 176 9.54 20.06 -6.61
N THR A 177 9.38 19.16 -7.57
CA THR A 177 9.80 19.39 -8.96
C THR A 177 9.04 20.58 -9.58
N ALA A 178 7.73 20.67 -9.35
CA ALA A 178 6.92 21.82 -9.77
C ALA A 178 7.37 23.12 -9.07
N GLN A 179 7.66 23.06 -7.77
CA GLN A 179 8.13 24.21 -7.00
C GLN A 179 9.53 24.66 -7.42
N VAL A 180 10.44 23.75 -7.77
CA VAL A 180 11.77 24.07 -8.30
C VAL A 180 11.67 25.01 -9.49
N LEU A 181 10.72 24.78 -10.41
CA LEU A 181 10.52 25.67 -11.56
C LEU A 181 10.04 27.06 -11.13
N ARG A 182 9.36 27.21 -10.00
CA ARG A 182 8.88 28.51 -9.50
C ARG A 182 9.98 29.31 -8.77
N GLU A 183 11.02 28.66 -8.27
CA GLU A 183 12.15 29.32 -7.65
C GLU A 183 13.11 29.92 -8.69
N SER A 184 13.77 31.03 -8.37
CA SER A 184 14.96 31.51 -9.10
C SER A 184 16.21 30.70 -8.72
N CYS A 185 17.21 30.69 -9.60
CA CYS A 185 18.47 29.98 -9.36
C CYS A 185 19.66 30.94 -9.25
N ASP A 186 20.13 31.17 -8.04
CA ASP A 186 21.29 32.05 -7.80
C ASP A 186 22.58 31.51 -8.41
N SER A 187 22.71 30.19 -8.58
CA SER A 187 23.91 29.56 -9.13
C SER A 187 24.11 29.79 -10.63
N CYS A 188 23.03 29.99 -11.41
CA CYS A 188 23.12 30.19 -12.86
C CYS A 188 22.29 31.36 -13.40
N GLY A 189 21.65 32.12 -12.51
CA GLY A 189 20.76 33.24 -12.87
C GLY A 189 19.44 32.83 -13.51
N ALA A 190 19.08 31.55 -13.54
CA ALA A 190 17.82 31.11 -14.15
C ALA A 190 16.62 31.70 -13.38
N ALA A 191 15.77 32.44 -14.07
CA ALA A 191 14.55 33.00 -13.50
C ALA A 191 13.49 31.92 -13.22
N ALA A 192 12.47 32.29 -12.44
CA ALA A 192 11.26 31.48 -12.28
C ALA A 192 10.64 31.12 -13.64
N GLY A 193 10.19 29.88 -13.78
CA GLY A 193 9.68 29.28 -15.01
C GLY A 193 10.76 28.79 -15.99
N LYS A 194 12.05 28.98 -15.70
CA LYS A 194 13.16 28.53 -16.56
C LYS A 194 13.95 27.37 -15.95
N ASN A 195 14.37 26.44 -16.80
CA ASN A 195 15.29 25.38 -16.44
C ASN A 195 16.67 25.94 -16.13
N CYS A 196 17.42 25.26 -15.26
CA CYS A 196 18.82 25.57 -15.05
C CYS A 196 19.64 25.26 -16.31
N SER A 197 20.74 25.98 -16.50
CA SER A 197 21.70 25.72 -17.55
C SER A 197 23.11 25.57 -16.97
N THR A 198 23.95 24.80 -17.66
CA THR A 198 25.38 24.74 -17.39
C THR A 198 26.04 26.08 -17.70
N ARG A 199 27.31 26.24 -17.32
CA ARG A 199 28.14 27.40 -17.69
C ARG A 199 28.23 27.63 -19.20
N THR A 200 28.05 26.58 -20.01
CA THR A 200 28.07 26.65 -21.48
C THR A 200 26.69 26.95 -22.09
N GLY A 201 25.66 27.20 -21.28
CA GLY A 201 24.30 27.51 -21.74
C GLY A 201 23.44 26.30 -22.09
N ARG A 202 23.93 25.06 -21.89
CA ARG A 202 23.14 23.84 -22.12
C ARG A 202 22.15 23.63 -20.97
N LEU A 203 20.88 23.35 -21.29
CA LEU A 203 19.88 23.01 -20.29
C LEU A 203 20.28 21.74 -19.53
N THR A 204 20.14 21.77 -18.21
CA THR A 204 20.40 20.62 -17.35
C THR A 204 19.11 19.87 -17.06
N GLU A 205 19.19 18.54 -17.02
CA GLU A 205 18.05 17.68 -16.61
C GLU A 205 17.71 17.87 -15.13
N ALA A 206 18.71 18.17 -14.30
CA ALA A 206 18.55 18.45 -12.87
C ALA A 206 18.78 19.93 -12.56
N ALA A 207 18.01 20.47 -11.62
CA ALA A 207 18.25 21.79 -11.06
C ALA A 207 19.48 21.80 -10.14
N HIS A 208 20.12 22.97 -10.00
CA HIS A 208 21.20 23.15 -9.03
C HIS A 208 20.70 22.89 -7.59
N GLN A 209 21.53 22.23 -6.79
CA GLN A 209 21.20 21.82 -5.42
C GLN A 209 20.65 22.96 -4.54
N PRO A 210 21.19 24.20 -4.56
CA PRO A 210 20.62 25.30 -3.78
C PRO A 210 19.16 25.61 -4.14
N ARG A 211 18.82 25.62 -5.45
CA ARG A 211 17.45 25.85 -5.92
C ARG A 211 16.50 24.73 -5.47
N ARG A 212 16.95 23.47 -5.55
CA ARG A 212 16.18 22.34 -5.06
C ARG A 212 15.95 22.42 -3.54
N LYS A 213 16.97 22.78 -2.77
CA LYS A 213 16.84 22.98 -1.32
C LYS A 213 15.84 24.07 -0.96
N ALA A 214 15.84 25.20 -1.67
CA ALA A 214 14.85 26.26 -1.48
C ALA A 214 13.42 25.76 -1.74
N ALA A 215 13.22 25.06 -2.86
CA ALA A 215 11.92 24.46 -3.20
C ALA A 215 11.45 23.45 -2.14
N VAL A 216 12.36 22.60 -1.64
CA VAL A 216 12.06 21.64 -0.55
C VAL A 216 11.62 22.38 0.71
N ALA A 217 12.34 23.41 1.13
CA ALA A 217 11.99 24.20 2.30
C ALA A 217 10.60 24.87 2.17
N THR A 218 10.26 25.36 0.98
CA THR A 218 8.92 25.90 0.71
C THR A 218 7.83 24.83 0.84
N ILE A 219 8.03 23.63 0.28
CA ILE A 219 7.06 22.52 0.43
C ILE A 219 6.94 22.08 1.89
N GLU A 220 8.04 21.99 2.63
CA GLU A 220 8.03 21.63 4.06
C GLU A 220 7.30 22.67 4.90
N ALA A 221 7.50 23.96 4.63
CA ALA A 221 6.76 25.03 5.31
C ALA A 221 5.26 24.99 5.02
N GLN A 222 4.87 24.66 3.78
CA GLN A 222 3.45 24.49 3.40
C GLN A 222 2.81 23.29 4.10
N GLU A 223 3.53 22.17 4.18
CA GLU A 223 3.08 20.96 4.89
C GLU A 223 2.91 21.24 6.38
N ALA A 224 3.84 21.96 7.00
CA ALA A 224 3.75 22.38 8.41
C ALA A 224 2.58 23.34 8.67
N ALA A 225 2.30 24.27 7.74
CA ALA A 225 1.21 25.24 7.87
C ALA A 225 -0.19 24.66 7.56
N GLY A 226 -0.26 23.57 6.80
CA GLY A 226 -1.50 22.94 6.33
C GLY A 226 -1.97 21.74 7.16
N THR A 227 -1.32 21.45 8.29
CA THR A 227 -1.76 20.38 9.21
C THR A 227 -2.63 21.01 10.31
N PRO A 228 -3.98 20.94 10.24
CA PRO A 228 -4.76 21.06 11.45
C PRO A 228 -4.53 19.77 12.28
N GLU A 229 -4.25 19.93 13.57
CA GLU A 229 -4.25 18.83 14.55
C GLU A 229 -5.55 18.02 14.51
#